data_AF-A0A933WAN7-F1
#
_entry.id   AF-A0A933WAN7-F1
#
_cell.length_a   1.000
_cell.length_b   1.000
_cell.length_c   1.000
_cell.angle_alpha   90.00
_cell.angle_beta   90.00
_cell.angle_gamma   90.00
#
_symmetry.space_group_name_H-M   'P 1'
#
loop_
_entity.id
_entity.type
_entity.pdbx_description
1 polymer ?
#
loop_
_entity_poly.entity_id
_entity_poly.type
_entity_poly.pdbx_seq_one_letter_code
_entity_poly.pdbx_strand_id
1 'polypeptide(L)'
;MADSLVYQTEKTLNENKDKIPADVKGPVETALANCKKAMEGADTAEIKATAEHLREASHKMAEAIYQQASSQPGGGAGPSGDAGGPAGGDKGNVVDAEFEDVKK
;
A
#
# COMPACT_ATOMS: atom_id res chain seq x y z
N MET A 1 -15.07 6.32 -7.08
CA MET A 1 -14.25 5.37 -6.29
C MET A 1 -12.80 5.40 -6.77
N ALA A 2 -12.57 5.30 -8.09
CA ALA A 2 -11.23 5.43 -8.67
C ALA A 2 -10.52 6.75 -8.28
N ASP A 3 -11.21 7.89 -8.27
CA ASP A 3 -10.65 9.19 -7.83
C ASP A 3 -10.08 9.17 -6.41
N SER A 4 -10.86 8.62 -5.46
CA SER A 4 -10.44 8.52 -4.06
C SER A 4 -9.24 7.59 -3.92
N LEU A 5 -9.23 6.49 -4.67
CA LEU A 5 -8.13 5.52 -4.64
C LEU A 5 -6.84 6.12 -5.21
N VAL A 6 -6.94 6.84 -6.33
CA VAL A 6 -5.83 7.60 -6.93
C VAL A 6 -5.27 8.61 -5.93
N TYR A 7 -6.13 9.46 -5.37
CA TYR A 7 -5.70 10.50 -4.43
C TYR A 7 -5.02 9.93 -3.18
N GLN A 8 -5.63 8.91 -2.55
CA GLN A 8 -5.06 8.28 -1.36
C GLN A 8 -3.72 7.61 -1.67
N THR A 9 -3.61 6.92 -2.79
CA THR A 9 -2.37 6.24 -3.19
C THR A 9 -1.26 7.24 -3.51
N GLU A 10 -1.57 8.33 -4.22
CA GLU A 10 -0.60 9.41 -4.46
C GLU A 10 -0.12 10.05 -3.17
N LYS A 11 -1.04 10.31 -2.23
CA LYS A 11 -0.69 10.89 -0.94
C LYS A 11 0.27 9.95 -0.18
N THR A 12 -0.09 8.68 -0.02
CA THR A 12 0.76 7.71 0.68
C THR A 12 2.10 7.51 -0.01
N LEU A 13 2.12 7.44 -1.34
CA LEU A 13 3.34 7.34 -2.13
C LEU A 13 4.24 8.55 -1.89
N ASN A 14 3.70 9.77 -1.95
CA ASN A 14 4.47 10.99 -1.74
C ASN A 14 5.01 11.12 -0.31
N GLU A 15 4.22 10.73 0.68
CA GLU A 15 4.60 10.76 2.11
C GLU A 15 5.68 9.71 2.46
N ASN A 16 5.74 8.61 1.71
CA ASN A 16 6.63 7.47 2.00
C ASN A 16 7.60 7.15 0.87
N LYS A 17 7.77 8.03 -0.13
CA LYS A 17 8.57 7.77 -1.35
C LYS A 17 10.01 7.36 -1.06
N ASP A 18 10.57 7.81 0.05
CA ASP A 18 11.96 7.53 0.47
C ASP A 18 12.05 6.21 1.26
N LYS A 19 10.90 5.67 1.69
CA LYS A 19 10.77 4.40 2.42
C LYS A 19 10.30 3.25 1.53
N ILE A 20 9.80 3.54 0.33
CA ILE A 20 9.27 2.55 -0.60
C ILE A 20 10.38 2.11 -1.56
N PRO A 21 10.69 0.81 -1.64
CA PRO A 21 11.62 0.26 -2.61
C PRO A 21 11.23 0.56 -4.06
N ALA A 22 12.21 0.73 -4.96
CA ALA A 22 11.98 1.12 -6.35
C ALA A 22 11.14 0.10 -7.15
N ASP A 23 11.30 -1.18 -6.84
CA ASP A 23 10.55 -2.32 -7.37
C ASP A 23 9.07 -2.31 -6.97
N VAL A 24 8.71 -1.60 -5.88
CA VAL A 24 7.32 -1.36 -5.47
C VAL A 24 6.82 -0.01 -6.01
N LYS A 25 7.64 1.02 -5.94
CA LYS A 25 7.30 2.38 -6.39
C LYS A 25 6.95 2.45 -7.87
N GLY A 26 7.75 1.85 -8.76
CA GLY A 26 7.53 1.91 -10.20
C GLY A 26 6.18 1.33 -10.64
N PRO A 27 5.78 0.13 -10.17
CA PRO A 27 4.46 -0.42 -10.43
C PRO A 27 3.30 0.45 -9.91
N VAL A 28 3.44 1.09 -8.74
CA VAL A 28 2.42 2.00 -8.18
C VAL A 28 2.25 3.24 -9.05
N GLU A 29 3.35 3.87 -9.46
CA GLU A 29 3.34 5.04 -10.35
C GLU A 29 2.70 4.71 -11.70
N THR A 30 3.00 3.52 -12.24
CA THR A 30 2.41 3.03 -13.49
C THR A 30 0.91 2.80 -13.34
N ALA A 31 0.48 2.15 -12.25
CA ALA A 31 -0.94 1.90 -12.00
C ALA A 31 -1.72 3.20 -11.78
N LEU A 32 -1.13 4.19 -11.10
CA LEU A 32 -1.68 5.54 -10.95
C LEU A 32 -1.88 6.22 -12.31
N ALA A 33 -0.86 6.21 -13.17
CA ALA A 33 -0.94 6.80 -14.49
C ALA A 33 -2.02 6.14 -15.35
N ASN A 34 -2.09 4.80 -15.33
CA ASN A 34 -3.09 4.04 -16.09
C ASN A 34 -4.51 4.32 -15.59
N CYS A 35 -4.72 4.34 -14.27
CA CYS A 35 -6.04 4.63 -13.69
C CYS A 35 -6.48 6.06 -14.02
N LYS A 36 -5.59 7.05 -13.91
CA LYS A 36 -5.88 8.44 -14.29
C LYS A 36 -6.25 8.55 -15.77
N LYS A 37 -5.47 7.92 -16.65
CA LYS A 37 -5.74 7.93 -18.09
C LYS A 37 -7.07 7.26 -18.44
N ALA A 38 -7.40 6.13 -17.81
CA ALA A 38 -8.67 5.46 -18.01
C ALA A 38 -9.86 6.35 -17.58
N MET A 39 -9.69 7.12 -16.49
CA MET A 39 -10.69 8.06 -15.99
C MET A 39 -10.91 9.29 -16.88
N GLU A 40 -9.97 9.61 -17.78
CA GLU A 40 -10.18 10.64 -18.82
C GLU A 40 -11.12 10.15 -19.94
N GLY A 41 -11.31 8.82 -20.05
CA GLY A 41 -12.21 8.18 -20.98
C GLY A 41 -13.61 7.91 -20.41
N ALA A 42 -14.39 7.13 -21.16
CA ALA A 42 -15.74 6.70 -20.77
C ALA A 42 -15.88 5.17 -20.61
N ASP A 43 -14.79 4.42 -20.79
CA ASP A 43 -14.81 2.96 -20.64
C ASP A 43 -14.79 2.57 -19.17
N THR A 44 -15.99 2.32 -18.64
CA THR A 44 -16.18 1.91 -17.24
C THR A 44 -15.51 0.57 -16.91
N ALA A 45 -15.32 -0.32 -17.89
CA ALA A 45 -14.63 -1.59 -17.68
C ALA A 45 -13.12 -1.36 -17.54
N GLU A 46 -12.56 -0.47 -18.37
CA GLU A 46 -11.16 -0.06 -18.28
C GLU A 46 -10.87 0.69 -16.97
N ILE A 47 -11.74 1.62 -16.55
CA ILE A 47 -11.63 2.32 -15.26
C ILE A 47 -11.65 1.32 -14.11
N LYS A 48 -12.54 0.33 -14.15
CA LYS A 48 -12.63 -0.69 -13.10
C LYS A 48 -11.37 -1.56 -13.07
N ALA A 49 -10.91 -2.04 -14.22
CA ALA A 49 -9.71 -2.85 -14.31
C ALA A 49 -8.48 -2.09 -13.78
N THR A 50 -8.26 -0.86 -14.25
CA THR A 50 -7.13 -0.04 -13.80
C THR A 50 -7.23 0.35 -12.32
N ALA A 51 -8.44 0.56 -11.79
CA ALA A 51 -8.65 0.79 -10.36
C ALA A 51 -8.34 -0.45 -9.51
N GLU A 52 -8.71 -1.67 -9.94
CA GLU A 52 -8.34 -2.90 -9.23
C GLU A 52 -6.82 -3.11 -9.23
N HIS A 53 -6.17 -2.87 -10.37
CA HIS A 53 -4.70 -2.94 -10.46
C HIS A 53 -4.03 -1.91 -9.54
N LEU A 54 -4.57 -0.68 -9.47
CA LEU A 54 -4.10 0.32 -8.53
C LEU A 54 -4.30 -0.14 -7.08
N ARG A 55 -5.45 -0.75 -6.75
CA ARG A 55 -5.73 -1.28 -5.41
C ARG A 55 -4.69 -2.31 -4.98
N GLU A 56 -4.36 -3.25 -5.87
CA GLU A 56 -3.34 -4.27 -5.63
C GLU A 56 -1.94 -3.66 -5.43
N ALA A 57 -1.58 -2.67 -6.26
CA ALA A 57 -0.31 -1.95 -6.11
C ALA A 57 -0.24 -1.19 -4.78
N SER A 58 -1.35 -0.57 -4.35
CA SER A 58 -1.44 0.15 -3.08
C SER A 58 -1.30 -0.77 -1.87
N HIS A 59 -1.80 -2.01 -1.94
CA HIS A 59 -1.58 -3.02 -0.90
C HIS A 59 -0.10 -3.38 -0.77
N LYS A 60 0.56 -3.69 -1.89
CA LYS A 60 2.01 -3.98 -1.90
C LYS A 60 2.84 -2.83 -1.36
N MET A 61 2.44 -1.59 -1.68
CA MET A 61 3.06 -0.39 -1.12
C MET A 61 2.89 -0.32 0.39
N ALA A 62 1.69 -0.57 0.92
CA ALA A 62 1.42 -0.56 2.35
C ALA A 62 2.23 -1.66 3.08
N GLU A 63 2.33 -2.86 2.49
CA GLU A 63 3.16 -3.95 2.99
C GLU A 63 4.63 -3.53 3.06
N ALA A 64 5.17 -2.93 1.99
CA ALA A 64 6.55 -2.46 1.96
C ALA A 64 6.83 -1.37 3.02
N ILE A 65 5.91 -0.42 3.20
CA ILE A 65 6.02 0.62 4.23
C ILE A 65 6.01 -0.02 5.63
N TYR A 66 5.14 -1.00 5.87
CA TYR A 66 5.06 -1.69 7.16
C TYR A 66 6.34 -2.48 7.46
N GLN A 67 6.88 -3.19 6.48
CA GLN A 67 8.14 -3.94 6.62
C GLN A 67 9.33 -3.02 6.91
N GLN A 68 9.39 -1.86 6.24
CA GLN A 68 10.41 -0.84 6.51
C GLN A 68 10.27 -0.26 7.93
N ALA A 69 9.03 -0.06 8.41
CA ALA A 69 8.77 0.45 9.76
C ALA A 69 9.17 -0.54 10.85
N SER A 70 8.93 -1.84 10.65
CA SER A 70 9.32 -2.91 11.57
C SER A 70 10.83 -3.18 11.61
N SER A 71 11.57 -2.79 10.56
CA SER A 71 13.02 -3.00 10.45
C SER A 71 13.87 -1.89 11.10
N GLN A 72 13.26 -0.86 11.69
CA GLN A 72 13.95 0.16 12.48
C GLN A 72 14.05 -0.25 13.95
N PRO A 73 15.25 -0.53 14.50
CA PRO A 73 15.42 -0.77 15.93
C PRO A 73 15.31 0.56 16.69
N GLY A 74 14.11 0.84 17.19
CA GLY A 74 13.83 2.00 18.03
C GLY A 74 12.80 2.93 17.41
N GLY A 75 11.52 2.68 17.67
CA GLY A 75 10.45 3.57 17.25
C GLY A 75 9.09 2.92 17.40
N GLY A 76 8.65 2.72 18.65
CA GLY A 76 7.24 2.43 18.90
C GLY A 76 6.38 3.56 18.36
N ALA A 77 5.70 3.31 17.26
CA ALA A 77 4.55 4.06 16.81
C ALA A 77 3.51 3.03 16.39
N GLY A 78 2.57 2.77 17.29
CA GLY A 78 1.37 1.99 17.01
C GLY A 78 0.55 2.60 15.87
N PRO A 79 -0.51 1.90 15.44
CA PRO A 79 -1.23 2.20 14.21
C PRO A 79 -1.94 3.56 14.35
N SER A 80 -1.39 4.57 13.70
CA SER A 80 -2.12 5.81 13.41
C SER A 80 -2.47 5.80 11.93
N GLY A 81 -3.71 5.41 11.68
CA GLY A 81 -4.35 5.36 10.37
C GLY A 81 -5.81 4.99 10.57
N ASP A 82 -6.54 5.91 11.21
CA ASP A 82 -7.99 5.85 11.35
C ASP A 82 -8.65 5.71 9.96
N ALA A 83 -9.21 4.52 9.72
CA ALA A 83 -10.29 4.29 8.77
C ALA A 83 -11.34 3.46 9.54
N GLY A 84 -12.35 4.15 10.08
CA GLY A 84 -13.35 3.57 10.97
C GLY A 84 -14.22 2.45 10.37
N GLY A 85 -14.00 1.22 10.88
CA GLY A 85 -14.95 0.24 11.50
C GLY A 85 -16.16 -0.37 10.75
N PRO A 86 -16.77 -1.48 11.24
CA PRO A 86 -16.53 -2.19 12.52
C PRO A 86 -16.16 -3.69 12.41
N ALA A 87 -15.86 -4.25 13.58
CA ALA A 87 -15.29 -5.56 13.90
C ALA A 87 -15.94 -6.81 13.26
N GLY A 88 -15.09 -7.82 13.02
CA GLY A 88 -15.49 -9.21 12.83
C GLY A 88 -14.30 -10.18 12.75
N GLY A 89 -13.92 -10.74 13.89
CA GLY A 89 -13.46 -12.13 14.01
C GLY A 89 -12.07 -12.54 13.51
N ASP A 90 -11.35 -13.21 14.40
CA ASP A 90 -10.37 -14.26 14.11
C ASP A 90 -8.92 -13.88 13.75
N LYS A 91 -8.12 -13.82 14.82
CA LYS A 91 -6.91 -14.63 15.04
C LYS A 91 -6.19 -15.15 13.77
N GLY A 92 -4.93 -14.73 13.66
CA GLY A 92 -3.88 -15.62 13.16
C GLY A 92 -3.49 -15.41 11.71
N ASN A 93 -2.69 -14.38 11.49
CA ASN A 93 -1.52 -14.50 10.60
C ASN A 93 -0.48 -13.56 11.21
N VAL A 94 0.11 -13.94 12.35
CA VAL A 94 1.47 -14.51 12.36
C VAL A 94 2.23 -14.00 11.15
N VAL A 95 2.72 -12.77 11.26
CA VAL A 95 3.90 -12.37 10.51
C VAL A 95 4.94 -13.38 10.96
N ASP A 96 5.37 -14.25 10.05
CA ASP A 96 6.51 -15.13 10.24
C ASP A 96 7.75 -14.24 10.35
N ALA A 97 7.88 -13.62 11.52
CA ALA A 97 9.10 -13.00 11.99
C ALA A 97 9.94 -14.14 12.56
N GLU A 98 10.44 -14.99 11.66
CA GLU A 98 11.67 -15.74 11.90
C GLU A 98 12.83 -14.75 11.92
N PHE A 99 12.88 -14.00 13.02
CA PHE A 99 14.02 -13.23 13.48
C PHE A 99 15.03 -14.25 13.98
N GLU A 100 15.83 -14.81 13.06
CA GLU A 100 16.95 -15.68 13.41
C GLU A 100 18.12 -14.82 13.92
N ASP A 101 17.97 -14.33 15.15
CA ASP A 101 19.06 -13.75 15.93
C ASP A 101 19.80 -14.90 16.62
N VAL A 102 20.85 -15.43 15.98
CA VAL A 102 21.82 -16.30 16.65
C VAL A 102 23.20 -15.68 16.55
N LYS A 103 23.49 -14.88 17.57
CA LYS A 103 24.83 -14.65 18.12
C LYS A 103 25.76 -15.85 17.92
N LYS A 104 26.86 -15.64 17.18
CA LYS A 104 28.23 -15.90 17.67
C LYS A 104 29.30 -15.30 16.77
#